data_AF-A0A8S4RDE3-F1
#
_entry.id   AF-A0A8S4RDE3-F1
#
_cell.length_a   1.000
_cell.length_b   1.000
_cell.length_c   1.000
_cell.angle_alpha   90.00
_cell.angle_beta   90.00
_cell.angle_gamma   90.00
#
_symmetry.space_group_name_H-M   'P 1'
#
loop_
_entity.id
_entity.type
_entity.pdbx_description
1 polymer ?
#
loop_
_entity_poly.entity_id
_entity_poly.type
_entity_poly.pdbx_seq_one_letter_code
_entity_poly.pdbx_strand_id
1 'polypeptide(L)'
;MMIVDRINNNTPEVTQIANCDVVQSYIYLGAQISNNGGCIDEIKRRMAMSRSAMDKLQRIWRNRHITKATKIRLVKALIFPIFFYASETWTLRETEKKRIDALEMWCWRRMLGVTWNMFRTNESILDELRIKQRLSSAVQVRILSFFGHVSRRNDVSIERLVVQGGILYIISL
;
A
#
# COMPACT_ATOMS: atom_id res chain seq x y z
N MET A 1 20.09 -2.67 -14.90
CA MET A 1 20.16 -3.46 -13.65
C MET A 1 19.88 -2.51 -12.50
N MET A 2 18.99 -2.84 -11.55
CA MET A 2 18.73 -2.01 -10.37
C MET A 2 19.44 -2.64 -9.17
N ILE A 3 20.34 -1.88 -8.53
CA ILE A 3 21.07 -2.32 -7.34
C ILE A 3 20.53 -1.51 -6.16
N VAL A 4 20.07 -2.20 -5.11
CA VAL A 4 19.63 -1.57 -3.87
C VAL A 4 20.63 -1.91 -2.79
N ASP A 5 21.52 -0.95 -2.49
CA ASP A 5 22.48 -1.08 -1.41
C ASP A 5 21.85 -0.60 -0.09
N ARG A 6 21.66 -1.53 0.84
CA ARG A 6 21.11 -1.24 2.18
C ARG A 6 22.21 -1.08 3.23
N ILE A 7 23.45 -1.47 2.93
CA ILE A 7 24.52 -1.64 3.92
C ILE A 7 25.59 -0.56 3.75
N ASN A 8 25.82 -0.07 2.53
CA ASN A 8 26.80 0.98 2.29
C ASN A 8 26.14 2.28 1.82
N ASN A 9 26.63 3.37 2.39
CA ASN A 9 26.16 4.75 2.29
C ASN A 9 26.37 5.37 0.89
N ASN A 10 26.00 4.66 -0.18
CA ASN A 10 26.35 4.95 -1.58
C ASN A 10 27.87 5.17 -1.77
N THR A 11 28.68 4.21 -1.33
CA THR A 11 30.14 4.31 -1.49
C THR A 11 30.52 4.41 -2.98
N PRO A 12 31.53 5.23 -3.32
CA PRO A 12 31.90 5.52 -4.71
C PRO A 12 32.37 4.30 -5.53
N GLU A 13 32.66 3.16 -4.90
CA GLU A 13 33.04 1.93 -5.59
C GLU A 13 31.86 1.29 -6.36
N VAL A 14 30.63 1.32 -5.81
CA VAL A 14 29.46 0.71 -6.47
C VAL A 14 29.06 1.50 -7.73
N THR A 15 29.35 2.81 -7.75
CA THR A 15 29.09 3.70 -8.89
C THR A 15 30.05 3.46 -10.05
N GLN A 16 31.31 3.10 -9.78
CA GLN A 16 32.32 2.81 -10.81
C GLN A 16 32.17 1.45 -11.48
N ILE A 17 31.59 0.44 -10.81
CA ILE A 17 31.48 -0.92 -11.35
C ILE A 17 30.41 -1.04 -12.46
N ALA A 18 29.38 -0.19 -12.46
CA ALA A 18 28.20 -0.37 -13.33
C ALA A 18 27.77 0.88 -14.13
N ASN A 19 28.46 2.02 -14.02
CA ASN A 19 28.10 3.28 -14.70
C ASN A 19 26.62 3.67 -14.44
N CYS A 20 26.17 3.50 -13.20
CA CYS A 20 24.77 3.68 -12.80
C CYS A 20 24.59 4.96 -11.97
N ASP A 21 23.53 5.72 -12.25
CA ASP A 21 23.18 6.92 -11.48
C ASP A 21 22.59 6.57 -10.10
N VAL A 22 23.04 7.27 -9.06
CA VAL A 22 22.48 7.16 -7.71
C VAL A 22 21.25 8.04 -7.59
N VAL A 23 20.09 7.42 -7.39
CA VAL A 23 18.80 8.11 -7.24
C VAL A 23 18.21 7.92 -5.85
N GLN A 24 17.58 8.97 -5.32
CA GLN A 24 16.94 8.94 -3.99
C GLN A 24 15.65 8.10 -3.99
N SER A 25 14.88 8.17 -5.06
CA SER A 25 13.67 7.37 -5.25
C SER A 25 13.46 7.04 -6.72
N TYR A 26 12.91 5.87 -7.00
CA TYR A 26 12.67 5.39 -8.36
C TYR A 26 11.34 4.63 -8.45
N ILE A 27 10.63 4.77 -9.57
CA ILE A 27 9.39 4.02 -9.82
C ILE A 27 9.75 2.77 -10.61
N TYR A 28 9.70 1.62 -9.96
CA TYR A 28 9.92 0.31 -10.57
C TYR A 28 8.62 -0.48 -10.63
N LEU A 29 8.23 -0.95 -11.82
CA LEU A 29 6.96 -1.65 -12.07
C LEU A 29 5.76 -0.90 -11.45
N GLY A 30 5.80 0.43 -11.47
CA GLY A 30 4.73 1.27 -10.91
C GLY A 30 4.76 1.45 -9.39
N ALA A 31 5.62 0.76 -8.64
CA ALA A 31 5.85 0.98 -7.21
C ALA A 31 7.06 1.87 -6.95
N GLN A 32 6.95 2.84 -6.05
CA GLN A 32 8.07 3.69 -5.67
C GLN A 32 8.97 2.99 -4.65
N ILE A 33 10.26 2.92 -4.98
CA ILE A 33 11.31 2.41 -4.12
C ILE A 33 12.18 3.58 -3.67
N SER A 34 12.30 3.78 -2.37
CA SER A 34 13.16 4.79 -1.77
C SER A 34 14.50 4.18 -1.36
N ASN A 35 15.59 4.95 -1.45
CA ASN A 35 16.93 4.50 -1.08
C ASN A 35 17.07 4.07 0.38
N ASN A 36 16.30 4.66 1.29
CA ASN A 36 16.25 4.31 2.71
C ASN A 36 15.45 3.02 2.99
N GLY A 37 14.97 2.33 1.95
CA GLY A 37 14.16 1.11 2.07
C GLY A 37 12.77 1.33 2.67
N GLY A 38 12.35 2.58 2.87
CA GLY A 38 11.06 2.93 3.46
C GLY A 38 9.90 2.81 2.47
N CYS A 39 8.75 2.33 2.94
CA CYS A 39 7.51 2.24 2.16
C CYS A 39 6.58 3.45 2.33
N ILE A 40 6.96 4.46 3.14
CA ILE A 40 6.09 5.59 3.48
C ILE A 40 5.70 6.41 2.24
N ASP A 41 6.65 6.67 1.35
CA ASP A 41 6.41 7.51 0.17
C ASP A 41 5.51 6.80 -0.85
N GLU A 42 5.68 5.49 -1.02
CA GLU A 42 4.76 4.68 -1.84
C GLU A 42 3.36 4.64 -1.23
N ILE A 43 3.23 4.47 0.10
CA ILE A 43 1.91 4.50 0.77
C ILE A 43 1.24 5.87 0.51
N LYS A 44 1.97 6.98 0.67
CA LYS A 44 1.45 8.33 0.39
C LYS A 44 1.02 8.47 -1.07
N ARG A 45 1.84 7.99 -2.00
CA ARG A 45 1.55 8.01 -3.43
C ARG A 45 0.27 7.24 -3.76
N ARG A 46 0.09 6.03 -3.21
CA ARG A 46 -1.12 5.22 -3.37
C ARG A 46 -2.35 5.86 -2.77
N MET A 47 -2.21 6.49 -1.60
CA MET A 47 -3.30 7.28 -1.01
C MET A 47 -3.71 8.43 -1.93
N ALA A 48 -2.75 9.17 -2.49
CA ALA A 48 -3.04 10.28 -3.41
C ALA A 48 -3.72 9.81 -4.70
N MET A 49 -3.25 8.72 -5.30
CA MET A 49 -3.88 8.11 -6.48
C MET A 49 -5.32 7.66 -6.20
N SER A 50 -5.54 7.03 -5.04
CA SER A 50 -6.87 6.58 -4.61
C SER A 50 -7.83 7.75 -4.38
N ARG A 51 -7.34 8.84 -3.77
CA ARG A 51 -8.11 10.08 -3.59
C ARG A 51 -8.48 10.71 -4.93
N SER A 52 -7.52 10.81 -5.85
CA SER A 52 -7.77 11.32 -7.20
C SER A 52 -8.82 10.50 -7.95
N ALA A 53 -8.73 9.17 -7.89
CA ALA A 53 -9.73 8.28 -8.48
C ALA A 53 -11.13 8.46 -7.83
N MET A 54 -11.17 8.64 -6.51
CA MET A 54 -12.42 8.91 -5.80
C MET A 54 -13.05 10.23 -6.25
N ASP A 55 -12.26 11.29 -6.41
CA ASP A 55 -12.75 12.60 -6.86
C ASP A 55 -13.22 12.58 -8.33
N LYS A 56 -12.56 11.81 -9.21
CA LYS A 56 -13.03 11.62 -10.60
C LYS A 56 -14.43 11.01 -10.68
N LEU A 57 -14.81 10.18 -9.70
CA LEU A 57 -16.13 9.54 -9.63
C LEU A 57 -17.16 10.37 -8.83
N GLN A 58 -16.90 11.64 -8.53
CA GLN A 58 -17.77 12.51 -7.74
C GLN A 58 -19.23 12.55 -8.22
N ARG A 59 -19.47 12.49 -9.54
CA ARG A 59 -20.84 12.45 -10.11
C ARG A 59 -21.62 11.23 -9.65
N ILE A 60 -20.97 10.07 -9.54
CA ILE A 60 -21.58 8.81 -9.06
C ILE A 60 -21.93 8.94 -7.58
N TRP A 61 -21.01 9.48 -6.77
CA TRP A 61 -21.22 9.63 -5.33
C TRP A 61 -22.37 10.59 -5.00
N ARG A 62 -22.52 11.65 -5.78
CA ARG A 62 -23.61 12.63 -5.65
C ARG A 62 -24.96 12.13 -6.17
N ASN A 63 -24.98 11.13 -7.06
CA ASN A 63 -26.22 10.63 -7.64
C ASN A 63 -27.05 9.88 -6.58
N ARG A 64 -28.29 10.35 -6.34
CA ARG A 64 -29.22 9.78 -5.35
C ARG A 64 -29.93 8.51 -5.85
N HIS A 65 -30.01 8.30 -7.16
CA HIS A 65 -30.63 7.11 -7.75
C HIS A 65 -29.76 5.85 -7.62
N ILE A 66 -28.47 6.01 -7.34
CA ILE A 66 -27.55 4.88 -7.13
C ILE A 66 -27.61 4.48 -5.66
N THR A 67 -27.95 3.22 -5.41
CA THR A 67 -28.04 2.66 -4.05
C THR A 67 -26.70 2.69 -3.33
N LYS A 68 -26.73 2.81 -1.99
CA LYS A 68 -25.52 2.77 -1.16
C LYS A 68 -24.74 1.47 -1.36
N ALA A 69 -25.43 0.33 -1.46
CA ALA A 69 -24.80 -0.97 -1.70
C ALA A 69 -23.98 -0.99 -2.99
N THR A 70 -24.50 -0.44 -4.09
CA THR A 70 -23.76 -0.32 -5.35
C THR A 70 -22.55 0.60 -5.21
N LYS A 71 -22.68 1.75 -4.53
CA LYS A 71 -21.55 2.65 -4.28
C LYS A 71 -20.45 1.98 -3.47
N ILE A 72 -20.79 1.22 -2.43
CA ILE A 72 -19.82 0.44 -1.64
C ILE A 72 -19.06 -0.55 -2.54
N ARG A 73 -19.77 -1.27 -3.41
CA ARG A 73 -19.15 -2.19 -4.38
C ARG A 73 -18.20 -1.46 -5.33
N LEU A 74 -18.58 -0.29 -5.82
CA LEU A 74 -17.72 0.52 -6.70
C LEU A 74 -16.45 0.99 -5.99
N VAL A 75 -16.53 1.46 -4.74
CA VAL A 75 -15.33 1.83 -3.97
C VAL A 75 -14.40 0.62 -3.80
N LYS A 76 -14.95 -0.53 -3.40
CA LYS A 76 -14.18 -1.77 -3.21
C LYS A 76 -13.57 -2.30 -4.51
N ALA A 77 -14.23 -2.13 -5.64
CA ALA A 77 -13.79 -2.67 -6.93
C ALA A 77 -12.88 -1.73 -7.72
N LEU A 78 -13.00 -0.41 -7.56
CA LEU A 78 -12.28 0.56 -8.39
C LEU A 78 -11.23 1.35 -7.60
N ILE A 79 -11.50 1.66 -6.33
CA ILE A 79 -10.62 2.54 -5.53
C ILE A 79 -9.63 1.72 -4.72
N PHE A 80 -10.11 0.72 -3.97
CA PHE A 80 -9.23 -0.07 -3.11
C PHE A 80 -8.15 -0.88 -3.85
N PRO A 81 -8.37 -1.41 -5.07
CA PRO A 81 -7.29 -2.07 -5.81
C PRO A 81 -6.14 -1.13 -6.18
N ILE A 82 -6.43 0.16 -6.43
CA ILE A 82 -5.38 1.17 -6.67
C ILE A 82 -4.50 1.31 -5.43
N PHE A 83 -5.12 1.29 -4.25
CA PHE A 83 -4.42 1.38 -2.98
C PHE A 83 -3.62 0.11 -2.65
N PHE A 84 -4.21 -1.07 -2.88
CA PHE A 84 -3.59 -2.36 -2.55
C PHE A 84 -2.40 -2.74 -3.42
N TYR A 85 -2.18 -2.04 -4.52
CA TYR A 85 -1.07 -2.36 -5.42
C TYR A 85 0.28 -2.28 -4.70
N ALA A 86 1.05 -3.37 -4.75
CA ALA A 86 2.34 -3.54 -4.08
C ALA A 86 2.26 -3.37 -2.55
N SER A 87 1.07 -3.51 -1.96
CA SER A 87 0.91 -3.40 -0.51
C SER A 87 1.47 -4.59 0.27
N GLU A 88 1.68 -5.72 -0.43
CA GLU A 88 2.29 -6.93 0.09
C GLU A 88 3.75 -6.73 0.53
N THR A 89 4.45 -5.73 -0.04
CA THR A 89 5.87 -5.46 0.25
C THR A 89 6.07 -4.39 1.31
N TRP A 90 5.00 -3.86 1.90
CA TRP A 90 5.08 -2.77 2.88
C TRP A 90 5.37 -3.27 4.29
N THR A 91 6.11 -2.45 5.03
CA THR A 91 6.31 -2.62 6.47
C THR A 91 5.34 -1.69 7.22
N LEU A 92 4.25 -2.25 7.74
CA LEU A 92 3.23 -1.48 8.45
C LEU A 92 3.57 -1.30 9.93
N ARG A 93 3.92 -0.07 10.34
CA ARG A 93 3.89 0.32 11.76
C ARG A 93 2.52 0.90 12.11
N GLU A 94 2.29 1.12 13.40
CA GLU A 94 1.02 1.62 13.91
C GLU A 94 0.64 2.99 13.30
N THR A 95 1.63 3.83 13.01
CA THR A 95 1.46 5.12 12.34
C THR A 95 0.92 4.98 10.92
N GLU A 96 1.41 3.99 10.16
CA GLU A 96 0.94 3.72 8.80
C GLU A 96 -0.46 3.14 8.84
N LYS A 97 -0.76 2.20 9.75
CA LYS A 97 -2.13 1.65 9.90
C LYS A 97 -3.16 2.75 10.11
N LYS A 98 -2.90 3.69 11.03
CA LYS A 98 -3.76 4.85 11.28
C LYS A 98 -3.99 5.72 10.04
N ARG A 99 -2.95 5.93 9.21
CA ARG A 99 -3.08 6.68 7.94
C ARG A 99 -3.95 5.95 6.92
N ILE A 100 -3.80 4.63 6.82
CA ILE A 100 -4.61 3.78 5.94
C ILE A 100 -6.09 3.82 6.37
N ASP A 101 -6.34 3.70 7.66
CA ASP A 101 -7.70 3.79 8.21
C ASP A 101 -8.32 5.17 8.04
N ALA A 102 -7.50 6.23 8.09
CA ALA A 102 -7.95 7.58 7.75
C ALA A 102 -8.32 7.73 6.26
N LEU A 103 -7.55 7.12 5.34
CA LEU A 103 -7.93 7.06 3.92
C LEU A 103 -9.28 6.36 3.74
N GLU A 104 -9.46 5.21 4.37
CA GLU A 104 -10.72 4.45 4.31
C GLU A 104 -11.91 5.32 4.76
N MET A 105 -11.80 5.96 5.92
CA MET A 105 -12.87 6.82 6.44
C MET A 105 -13.11 8.02 5.53
N TRP A 106 -12.07 8.60 4.95
CA TRP A 106 -12.21 9.67 3.98
C TRP A 106 -13.00 9.22 2.74
N CYS A 107 -12.70 8.03 2.19
CA CYS A 107 -13.45 7.46 1.07
C CYS A 107 -14.93 7.25 1.44
N TRP A 108 -15.23 6.66 2.60
CA TRP A 108 -16.61 6.43 3.04
C TRP A 108 -17.40 7.72 3.25
N ARG A 109 -16.79 8.71 3.91
CA ARG A 109 -17.41 10.04 4.09
C ARG A 109 -17.67 10.73 2.75
N ARG A 110 -16.71 10.66 1.82
CA ARG A 110 -16.84 11.24 0.47
C ARG A 110 -17.95 10.57 -0.33
N MET A 111 -18.04 9.23 -0.27
CA MET A 111 -19.08 8.43 -0.93
C MET A 111 -20.49 8.77 -0.41
N LEU A 112 -20.63 8.92 0.91
CA LEU A 112 -21.89 9.25 1.57
C LEU A 112 -22.26 10.74 1.46
N GLY A 113 -21.32 11.60 1.06
CA GLY A 113 -21.52 13.04 1.04
C GLY A 113 -21.64 13.65 2.44
N VAL A 114 -21.01 13.05 3.44
CA VAL A 114 -21.05 13.54 4.83
C VAL A 114 -20.31 14.87 4.92
N THR A 115 -21.05 15.93 5.23
CA THR A 115 -20.50 17.25 5.54
C THR A 115 -20.10 17.34 7.01
N TRP A 116 -19.21 18.28 7.35
CA TRP A 116 -18.75 18.48 8.73
C TRP A 116 -19.90 18.81 9.72
N ASN A 117 -20.94 19.51 9.26
CA ASN A 117 -22.15 19.86 10.02
C ASN A 117 -22.96 18.66 10.52
N MET A 118 -22.73 17.45 10.00
CA MET A 118 -23.52 16.28 10.38
C MET A 118 -23.01 15.59 11.65
N PHE A 119 -21.86 16.02 12.20
CA PHE A 119 -21.25 15.49 13.43
C PHE A 119 -21.26 13.96 13.56
N ARG A 120 -21.08 13.25 12.43
CA ARG A 120 -21.08 11.79 12.39
C ARG A 120 -19.77 11.22 12.93
N THR A 121 -19.88 10.29 13.87
CA THR A 121 -18.74 9.50 14.37
C THR A 121 -18.28 8.51 13.29
N ASN A 122 -17.01 8.09 13.37
CA ASN A 122 -16.48 7.09 12.45
C ASN A 122 -17.18 5.73 12.63
N GLU A 123 -17.49 5.36 13.86
CA GLU A 123 -18.19 4.11 14.20
C GLU A 123 -19.59 4.06 13.58
N SER A 124 -20.37 5.14 13.69
CA SER A 124 -21.71 5.21 13.09
C SER A 124 -21.68 4.98 11.57
N ILE A 125 -20.68 5.51 10.88
CA ILE A 125 -20.51 5.32 9.43
C ILE A 125 -20.18 3.87 9.10
N LEU A 126 -19.28 3.25 9.87
CA LEU A 126 -18.87 1.86 9.64
C LEU A 126 -20.01 0.89 9.87
N ASP A 127 -20.81 1.13 10.92
CA ASP A 127 -21.97 0.32 11.25
C ASP A 127 -23.08 0.45 10.19
N GLU A 128 -23.38 1.68 9.76
CA GLU A 128 -24.33 1.95 8.66
C GLU A 128 -23.91 1.22 7.36
N LEU A 129 -22.62 1.24 7.04
CA LEU A 129 -22.06 0.60 5.85
C LEU A 129 -21.79 -0.91 6.04
N ARG A 130 -21.99 -1.44 7.25
CA ARG A 130 -21.71 -2.82 7.65
C ARG A 130 -20.28 -3.27 7.29
N ILE A 131 -19.30 -2.39 7.51
CA ILE A 131 -17.89 -2.68 7.23
C ILE A 131 -17.29 -3.51 8.37
N LYS A 132 -17.14 -4.82 8.14
CA LYS A 132 -16.60 -5.77 9.14
C LYS A 132 -15.08 -5.77 9.24
N GLN A 133 -14.39 -5.40 8.18
CA GLN A 133 -12.92 -5.42 8.11
C GLN A 133 -12.41 -4.05 7.68
N ARG A 134 -11.48 -3.51 8.47
CA ARG A 134 -10.76 -2.27 8.20
C ARG A 134 -9.79 -2.43 7.04
N LEU A 135 -9.51 -1.34 6.33
CA LEU A 135 -8.58 -1.36 5.20
C LEU A 135 -7.16 -1.74 5.64
N SER A 136 -6.71 -1.26 6.82
CA SER A 136 -5.40 -1.61 7.37
C SER A 136 -5.27 -3.12 7.65
N SER A 137 -6.32 -3.77 8.16
CA SER A 137 -6.37 -5.21 8.36
C SER A 137 -6.33 -5.98 7.04
N ALA A 138 -7.03 -5.49 6.01
CA ALA A 138 -6.99 -6.11 4.69
C ALA A 138 -5.57 -6.09 4.08
N VAL A 139 -4.81 -5.01 4.28
CA VAL A 139 -3.38 -4.96 3.88
C VAL A 139 -2.55 -5.97 4.67
N GLN A 140 -2.76 -6.09 5.98
CA GLN A 140 -2.02 -7.07 6.79
C GLN A 140 -2.28 -8.50 6.31
N VAL A 141 -3.53 -8.84 6.00
CA VAL A 141 -3.87 -10.15 5.44
C VAL A 141 -3.13 -10.40 4.13
N ARG A 142 -2.99 -9.39 3.25
CA ARG A 142 -2.23 -9.50 2.00
C ARG A 142 -0.74 -9.74 2.25
N ILE A 143 -0.13 -8.99 3.14
CA ILE A 143 1.28 -9.17 3.54
C ILE A 143 1.50 -10.59 4.07
N LEU A 144 0.65 -11.06 4.99
CA LEU A 144 0.75 -12.40 5.57
C LEU A 144 0.49 -13.50 4.54
N SER A 145 -0.46 -13.29 3.63
CA SER A 145 -0.76 -14.24 2.55
C SER A 145 0.45 -14.37 1.63
N PHE A 146 1.03 -13.24 1.22
CA PHE A 146 2.25 -13.21 0.41
C PHE A 146 3.41 -13.90 1.11
N PHE A 147 3.65 -13.59 2.39
CA PHE A 147 4.65 -14.28 3.20
C PHE A 147 4.41 -15.79 3.25
N GLY A 148 3.17 -16.22 3.46
CA GLY A 148 2.81 -17.64 3.43
C GLY A 148 3.06 -18.29 2.06
N HIS A 149 2.80 -17.59 0.96
CA HIS A 149 3.11 -18.07 -0.39
C HIS A 149 4.62 -18.24 -0.60
N VAL A 150 5.43 -17.28 -0.15
CA VAL A 150 6.89 -17.35 -0.22
C VAL A 150 7.44 -18.50 0.63
N SER A 151 6.91 -18.68 1.85
CA SER A 151 7.35 -19.73 2.78
C SER A 151 7.11 -21.16 2.24
N ARG A 152 6.05 -21.35 1.44
CA ARG A 152 5.73 -22.65 0.81
C ARG A 152 6.55 -22.96 -0.45
N ARG A 153 7.37 -22.03 -0.98
CA ARG A 153 8.24 -22.30 -2.14
C ARG A 153 9.47 -23.10 -1.72
N ASN A 154 10.02 -23.88 -2.66
CA ASN A 154 11.24 -24.69 -2.46
C ASN A 154 12.42 -23.83 -1.96
N ASP A 155 13.34 -24.45 -1.20
CA ASP A 155 14.48 -23.78 -0.52
C ASP A 155 15.43 -23.03 -1.47
N VAL A 156 15.41 -23.33 -2.77
CA VAL A 156 16.26 -22.70 -3.79
C VAL A 156 15.69 -21.34 -4.27
N SER A 157 14.49 -20.96 -3.84
CA SER A 157 13.88 -19.69 -4.25
C SER A 157 14.57 -18.51 -3.54
N ILE A 158 15.15 -17.59 -4.33
CA ILE A 158 15.79 -16.35 -3.84
C ILE A 158 14.85 -15.57 -2.92
N GLU A 159 13.56 -15.49 -3.25
CA GLU A 159 12.56 -14.79 -2.44
C GLU A 159 12.46 -15.36 -1.01
N ARG A 160 12.57 -16.68 -0.86
CA ARG A 160 12.50 -17.35 0.44
C ARG A 160 13.79 -17.10 1.23
N LEU A 161 14.94 -17.11 0.58
CA LEU A 161 16.23 -16.76 1.19
C LEU A 161 16.29 -15.30 1.65
N VAL A 162 15.75 -14.36 0.87
CA VAL A 162 15.62 -12.93 1.26
C VAL A 162 14.75 -12.81 2.52
N VAL A 163 13.61 -13.49 2.53
CA VAL A 163 12.60 -13.36 3.61
C VAL A 163 13.04 -14.08 4.89
N GLN A 164 13.75 -15.21 4.79
CA GLN A 164 14.27 -15.98 5.93
C GLN A 164 15.65 -15.50 6.42
N GLY A 165 16.26 -14.51 5.77
CA GLY A 165 17.60 -14.01 6.12
C GLY A 165 18.75 -14.92 5.68
N GLY A 166 18.47 -15.93 4.85
CA GLY A 166 19.46 -16.90 4.36
C GLY A 166 20.56 -16.31 3.46
N ILE A 167 20.38 -15.09 2.94
CA ILE A 167 21.39 -14.42 2.11
C ILE A 167 22.67 -14.10 2.89
N LEU A 168 22.60 -13.92 4.21
CA LEU A 168 23.81 -13.74 5.02
C LEU A 168 24.66 -15.03 5.12
N TYR A 169 24.05 -16.20 4.94
CA TYR A 169 24.72 -17.50 5.06
C TYR A 169 25.37 -17.99 3.76
N ILE A 170 25.02 -17.43 2.60
CA ILE A 170 25.60 -17.85 1.31
C ILE A 170 26.87 -17.05 0.97
N ILE A 171 27.07 -15.87 1.58
CA ILE A 171 28.27 -15.05 1.38
C ILE A 171 29.40 -15.46 2.38
N SER A 172 29.15 -16.45 3.24
CA SER A 172 30.08 -16.89 4.30
C SER A 172 30.59 -18.34 4.17
N LEU A 173 30.53 -18.92 2.96
CA LEU A 173 31.23 -20.16 2.58
C LEU A 173 32.15 -19.89 1.40
#